data_AF-E0XYS4-F1
#
_entry.id   AF-E0XYS4-F1
#
_cell.length_a   1.000
_cell.length_b   1.000
_cell.length_c   1.000
_cell.angle_alpha   90.00
_cell.angle_beta   90.00
_cell.angle_gamma   90.00
#
_symmetry.space_group_name_H-M   'P 1'
#
loop_
_entity.id
_entity.type
_entity.pdbx_description
1 polymer ?
#
loop_
_entity_poly.entity_id
_entity_poly.type
_entity_poly.pdbx_seq_one_letter_code
_entity_poly.pdbx_strand_id
1 'polypeptide(L)'
;MSFLHAEGVSGRRISGVITTTTLLTLLMAAGCAGTQWGQRIAYSPESFVEATRAQAPEMLAEDLVVPFGVTPEMVVRAKALLERMPLLHTNIDRASRLMKALTDEDEFGLTYDSVATSPPAITMERGYGNCLALTSIFIGSATGAILSNRPQAPRITR
;
A
#
# COMPACT_ATOMS: atom_id res chain seq x y z
N MET A 1 3.58 -0.65 -73.67
CA MET A 1 4.18 -2.00 -73.66
C MET A 1 5.28 -1.98 -72.61
N SER A 2 4.97 -2.37 -71.37
CA SER A 2 5.17 -3.73 -70.80
C SER A 2 6.53 -3.82 -70.10
N PHE A 3 6.54 -3.71 -68.76
CA PHE A 3 6.74 -4.81 -67.76
C PHE A 3 8.24 -5.14 -67.63
N LEU A 4 8.92 -4.98 -66.48
CA LEU A 4 8.97 -5.77 -65.22
C LEU A 4 10.16 -5.14 -64.42
N HIS A 5 10.40 -5.23 -63.11
CA HIS A 5 9.88 -5.99 -61.98
C HIS A 5 10.32 -5.26 -60.70
N ALA A 6 9.49 -5.27 -59.66
CA ALA A 6 9.89 -4.94 -58.30
C ALA A 6 10.51 -6.20 -57.65
N GLU A 7 11.77 -6.15 -57.25
CA GLU A 7 12.34 -7.17 -56.37
C GLU A 7 11.91 -6.89 -54.93
N GLY A 8 11.05 -7.78 -54.43
CA GLY A 8 10.58 -7.77 -53.05
C GLY A 8 11.67 -8.28 -52.10
N VAL A 9 12.12 -7.40 -51.21
CA VAL A 9 12.71 -7.83 -49.95
C VAL A 9 11.56 -8.24 -49.02
N SER A 10 11.30 -9.54 -49.00
CA SER A 10 10.41 -10.23 -48.05
C SER A 10 11.00 -10.18 -46.64
N GLY A 11 10.92 -9.01 -46.01
CA GLY A 11 11.07 -8.88 -44.57
C GLY A 11 9.75 -9.21 -43.91
N ARG A 12 9.54 -10.49 -43.58
CA ARG A 12 8.40 -10.97 -42.78
C ARG A 12 8.40 -10.22 -41.44
N ARG A 13 7.69 -9.08 -41.36
CA ARG A 13 7.35 -8.46 -40.08
C ARG A 13 6.49 -9.46 -39.34
N ILE A 14 7.08 -10.15 -38.37
CA ILE A 14 6.32 -10.81 -37.31
C ILE A 14 5.79 -9.66 -36.45
N SER A 15 4.79 -8.93 -36.95
CA SER A 15 3.93 -8.13 -36.10
C SER A 15 3.17 -9.15 -35.26
N GLY A 16 3.77 -9.52 -34.13
CA GLY A 16 3.05 -10.16 -33.05
C GLY A 16 1.95 -9.18 -32.67
N VAL A 17 0.74 -9.42 -33.17
CA VAL A 17 -0.45 -8.79 -32.63
C VAL A 17 -0.50 -9.31 -31.20
N ILE A 18 0.04 -8.53 -30.26
CA ILE A 18 -0.24 -8.74 -28.84
C ILE A 18 -1.73 -8.48 -28.74
N THR A 19 -2.49 -9.56 -28.87
CA THR A 19 -3.93 -9.51 -28.72
C THR A 19 -4.20 -8.99 -27.32
N THR A 20 -5.25 -8.18 -27.18
CA THR A 20 -5.68 -7.66 -25.89
C THR A 20 -5.77 -8.76 -24.85
N THR A 21 -6.10 -9.99 -25.25
CA THR A 21 -6.07 -11.20 -24.41
C THR A 21 -4.68 -11.57 -23.89
N THR A 22 -3.63 -11.60 -24.73
CA THR A 22 -2.25 -11.87 -24.26
C THR A 22 -1.72 -10.78 -23.32
N LEU A 23 -2.04 -9.51 -23.61
CA LEU A 23 -1.71 -8.40 -22.71
C LEU A 23 -2.49 -8.52 -21.40
N LEU A 24 -3.78 -8.87 -21.45
CA LEU A 24 -4.60 -9.08 -20.26
C LEU A 24 -4.08 -10.25 -19.43
N THR A 25 -3.68 -11.37 -20.04
CA THR A 25 -3.14 -12.52 -19.30
C THR A 25 -1.81 -12.19 -18.64
N LEU A 26 -0.95 -11.42 -19.31
CA LEU A 26 0.29 -10.92 -18.71
C LEU A 26 0.01 -9.96 -17.55
N LEU A 27 -0.94 -9.03 -17.71
CA LEU A 27 -1.34 -8.10 -16.65
C LEU A 27 -2.04 -8.80 -15.48
N MET A 28 -2.81 -9.86 -15.73
CA MET A 28 -3.43 -10.71 -14.71
C MET A 28 -2.36 -11.50 -13.94
N ALA A 29 -1.39 -12.09 -14.65
CA ALA A 29 -0.27 -12.81 -14.03
C ALA A 29 0.63 -11.88 -13.21
N ALA A 30 0.79 -10.62 -13.63
CA ALA A 30 1.51 -9.58 -12.90
C ALA A 30 0.67 -8.95 -11.76
N GLY A 31 -0.58 -9.35 -11.57
CA GLY A 31 -1.49 -8.79 -10.56
C GLY A 31 -1.99 -7.37 -10.85
N CYS A 32 -1.69 -6.81 -12.03
CA CYS A 32 -2.04 -5.45 -12.43
C CYS A 32 -3.45 -5.32 -13.04
N ALA A 33 -4.06 -6.41 -13.48
CA ALA A 33 -5.45 -6.40 -13.90
C ALA A 33 -6.32 -6.94 -12.77
N GLY A 34 -6.87 -6.04 -11.95
CA GLY A 34 -7.80 -6.41 -10.89
C GLY A 34 -9.08 -6.99 -11.49
N THR A 35 -9.31 -8.30 -11.34
CA THR A 35 -10.67 -8.81 -11.55
C THR A 35 -11.53 -8.29 -10.41
N GLN A 36 -12.68 -7.71 -10.74
CA GLN A 36 -13.74 -7.33 -9.81
C GLN A 36 -14.28 -8.52 -8.97
N TRP A 37 -13.78 -9.74 -9.23
CA TRP A 37 -14.14 -11.01 -8.62
C TRP A 37 -13.08 -11.54 -7.63
N GLY A 38 -11.94 -10.86 -7.47
CA GLY A 38 -11.09 -11.09 -6.30
C GLY A 38 -11.84 -10.57 -5.07
N GLN A 39 -11.88 -11.35 -3.99
CA GLN A 39 -12.37 -10.84 -2.71
C GLN A 39 -11.75 -9.46 -2.49
N ARG A 40 -12.59 -8.47 -2.15
CA ARG A 40 -12.13 -7.14 -1.78
C ARG A 40 -11.15 -7.36 -0.63
N ILE A 41 -9.86 -7.36 -0.94
CA ILE A 41 -8.82 -7.66 0.05
C ILE A 41 -8.98 -6.53 1.06
N ALA A 42 -9.49 -6.87 2.24
CA ALA A 42 -9.25 -6.04 3.40
C ALA A 42 -7.74 -6.09 3.56
N TYR A 43 -7.02 -5.09 3.01
CA TYR A 43 -5.56 -5.00 3.07
C TYR A 43 -5.16 -4.75 4.52
N SER A 44 -5.24 -5.80 5.34
CA SER A 44 -4.56 -5.84 6.62
C SER A 44 -3.12 -6.28 6.35
N PRO A 45 -2.14 -5.76 7.10
CA PRO A 45 -0.74 -6.20 7.02
C PRO A 45 -0.60 -7.73 7.04
N GLU A 46 -1.39 -8.41 7.86
CA GLU A 46 -1.38 -9.88 8.00
C GLU A 46 -1.86 -10.57 6.73
N SER A 47 -2.98 -10.12 6.16
CA SER A 47 -3.51 -10.68 4.90
C SER A 47 -2.55 -10.52 3.73
N PHE A 48 -1.77 -9.43 3.72
CA PHE A 48 -0.74 -9.20 2.72
C PHE A 48 0.42 -10.20 2.89
N VAL A 49 0.91 -10.37 4.12
CA VAL A 49 1.99 -11.33 4.43
C VAL A 49 1.59 -12.75 4.05
N GLU A 50 0.36 -13.17 4.38
CA GLU A 50 -0.15 -14.49 4.02
C GLU A 50 -0.22 -14.68 2.50
N ALA A 51 -0.77 -13.70 1.77
CA ALA A 51 -0.87 -13.75 0.32
C ALA A 51 0.51 -13.78 -0.35
N THR A 52 1.44 -12.93 0.10
CA THR A 52 2.81 -12.89 -0.46
C THR A 52 3.56 -14.18 -0.19
N ARG A 53 3.46 -14.76 1.01
CA ARG A 53 4.08 -16.05 1.33
C ARG A 53 3.51 -17.19 0.49
N ALA A 54 2.21 -17.17 0.19
CA ALA A 54 1.60 -18.16 -0.69
C ALA A 54 2.08 -18.05 -2.15
N GLN A 55 2.36 -16.83 -2.61
CA GLN A 55 2.76 -16.55 -3.98
C GLN A 55 4.27 -16.68 -4.23
N ALA A 56 5.09 -16.36 -3.22
CA ALA A 56 6.55 -16.37 -3.27
C ALA A 56 7.14 -16.97 -1.98
N PRO A 57 7.05 -18.30 -1.78
CA PRO A 57 7.50 -18.98 -0.55
C PRO A 57 9.02 -18.91 -0.34
N GLU A 58 9.80 -18.63 -1.38
CA GLU A 58 11.24 -18.44 -1.33
C GLU A 58 11.67 -17.08 -0.78
N MET A 59 10.76 -16.11 -0.68
CA MET A 59 11.03 -14.79 -0.13
C MET A 59 11.23 -14.86 1.38
N LEU A 60 12.36 -14.33 1.87
CA LEU A 60 12.62 -14.24 3.30
C LEU A 60 11.66 -13.23 3.95
N ALA A 61 11.29 -13.50 5.20
CA ALA A 61 10.38 -12.62 5.94
C ALA A 61 10.99 -11.22 6.16
N GLU A 62 12.31 -11.13 6.32
CA GLU A 62 13.03 -9.86 6.43
C GLU A 62 13.02 -9.00 5.15
N ASP A 63 12.89 -9.62 3.98
CA ASP A 63 12.87 -8.92 2.69
C ASP A 63 11.46 -8.43 2.33
N LEU A 64 10.45 -8.89 3.07
CA LEU A 64 9.06 -8.53 2.84
C LEU A 64 8.75 -7.15 3.43
N VAL A 65 8.61 -6.16 2.54
CA VAL A 65 8.09 -4.83 2.92
C VAL A 65 6.57 -4.91 3.06
N VAL A 66 6.10 -4.92 4.31
CA VAL A 66 4.66 -4.96 4.63
C VAL A 66 4.07 -3.55 4.60
N PRO A 67 3.09 -3.26 3.72
CA PRO A 67 2.39 -1.97 3.69
C PRO A 67 1.72 -1.68 5.04
N PHE A 68 1.80 -0.43 5.49
CA PHE A 68 1.13 0.05 6.71
C PHE A 68 1.55 -0.67 8.00
N GLY A 69 2.61 -1.49 7.97
CA GLY A 69 3.17 -2.17 9.13
C GLY A 69 3.79 -1.18 10.09
N VAL A 70 2.98 -0.65 11.01
CA VAL A 70 3.39 0.23 12.09
C VAL A 70 3.62 -0.57 13.37
N THR A 71 4.51 -0.08 14.24
CA THR A 71 4.80 -0.76 15.51
C THR A 71 3.71 -0.49 16.56
N PRO A 72 3.59 -1.32 17.60
CA PRO A 72 2.66 -1.07 18.70
C PRO A 72 2.85 0.30 19.36
N GLU A 73 4.10 0.76 19.48
CA GLU A 73 4.46 2.06 20.07
C GLU A 73 3.87 3.22 19.25
N MET A 74 3.91 3.11 17.92
CA MET A 74 3.31 4.10 17.02
C MET A 74 1.79 4.17 17.21
N VAL A 75 1.14 3.01 17.37
CA VAL A 75 -0.31 2.94 17.64
C VAL A 75 -0.64 3.54 19.00
N VAL A 76 0.14 3.24 20.05
CA VAL A 76 -0.04 3.84 21.39
C VAL A 76 0.12 5.35 21.33
N ARG A 77 1.14 5.85 20.63
CA ARG A 77 1.37 7.28 20.45
C ARG A 77 0.20 7.95 19.73
N ALA A 78 -0.31 7.33 18.66
CA ALA A 78 -1.49 7.81 17.94
C ALA A 78 -2.74 7.82 18.82
N LYS A 79 -2.96 6.78 19.65
CA LYS A 79 -4.08 6.75 20.61
C LYS A 79 -3.99 7.89 21.63
N ALA A 80 -2.83 8.09 22.24
CA ALA A 80 -2.61 9.17 23.21
C ALA A 80 -2.79 10.58 22.61
N LEU A 81 -2.53 10.76 21.31
CA LEU A 81 -2.84 12.00 20.60
C LEU A 81 -4.34 12.21 20.45
N LEU A 82 -5.08 11.16 20.08
CA LEU A 82 -6.53 11.23 19.85
C LEU A 82 -7.33 11.33 21.16
N GLU A 83 -6.85 10.73 22.26
CA GLU A 83 -7.48 10.82 23.58
C GLU A 83 -7.47 12.24 24.16
N ARG A 84 -6.51 13.08 23.73
CA ARG A 84 -6.43 14.50 24.12
C ARG A 84 -7.38 15.41 23.34
N MET A 85 -8.10 14.87 22.36
CA MET A 85 -9.08 15.66 21.60
C MET A 85 -10.34 15.94 22.43
N PRO A 86 -11.00 17.09 22.23
CA PRO A 86 -12.30 17.38 22.84
C PRO A 86 -13.32 16.27 22.56
N LEU A 87 -14.27 16.05 23.48
CA LEU A 87 -15.23 14.92 23.43
C LEU A 87 -16.06 14.82 22.14
N LEU A 88 -16.37 15.96 21.50
CA LEU A 88 -17.11 15.99 20.24
C LEU A 88 -16.13 16.10 19.07
N HIS A 89 -15.85 14.97 18.42
CA HIS A 89 -15.01 14.91 17.23
C HIS A 89 -15.51 13.83 16.27
N THR A 90 -15.42 14.11 14.97
CA THR A 90 -15.70 13.16 13.90
C THR A 90 -14.46 12.32 13.57
N ASN A 91 -14.64 11.25 12.79
CA ASN A 91 -13.50 10.50 12.25
C ASN A 91 -12.62 11.35 11.33
N ILE A 92 -13.19 12.37 10.67
CA ILE A 92 -12.44 13.32 9.83
C ILE A 92 -11.55 14.20 10.71
N ASP A 93 -12.05 14.65 11.86
CA ASP A 93 -11.26 15.44 12.80
C ASP A 93 -10.09 14.63 13.36
N ARG A 94 -10.32 13.36 13.71
CA ARG A 94 -9.28 12.43 14.17
C ARG A 94 -8.21 12.20 13.10
N ALA A 95 -8.64 11.94 11.86
CA ALA A 95 -7.73 11.76 10.74
C ALA A 95 -6.89 13.02 10.49
N SER A 96 -7.52 14.20 10.53
CA SER A 96 -6.84 15.49 10.34
C SER A 96 -5.83 15.77 11.45
N ARG A 97 -6.20 15.46 12.70
CA ARG A 97 -5.33 15.60 13.87
C ARG A 97 -4.08 14.72 13.77
N LEU A 98 -4.27 13.47 13.34
CA LEU A 98 -3.17 12.52 13.15
C LEU A 98 -2.29 12.90 11.96
N MET A 99 -2.88 13.37 10.86
CA MET A 99 -2.12 13.85 9.70
C MET A 99 -1.20 15.01 10.09
N LYS A 100 -1.74 16.01 10.82
CA LYS A 100 -0.94 17.13 11.33
C LYS A 100 0.18 16.67 12.25
N ALA A 101 -0.09 15.67 13.08
CA ALA A 101 0.87 15.11 14.03
C ALA A 101 2.12 14.55 13.38
N LEU A 102 2.03 14.07 12.14
CA LEU A 102 3.15 13.42 11.45
C LEU A 102 4.35 14.34 11.33
N THR A 103 4.13 15.62 11.04
CA THR A 103 5.19 16.61 10.78
C THR A 103 5.35 17.61 11.92
N ASP A 104 4.56 17.49 12.99
CA ASP A 104 4.66 18.35 14.16
C ASP A 104 5.84 17.87 15.03
N GLU A 105 6.80 18.75 15.30
CA GLU A 105 8.08 18.45 15.97
C GLU A 105 7.90 17.89 17.38
N ASP A 106 6.87 18.35 18.11
CA ASP A 106 6.56 17.88 19.46
C ASP A 106 5.78 16.55 19.46
N GLU A 107 5.40 16.09 18.28
CA GLU A 107 4.66 14.86 18.04
C GLU A 107 5.53 13.93 17.19
N PHE A 108 5.09 13.45 16.04
CA PHE A 108 5.92 12.48 15.30
C PHE A 108 7.18 13.10 14.69
N GLY A 109 7.21 14.42 14.46
CA GLY A 109 8.40 15.17 14.07
C GLY A 109 9.03 14.76 12.74
N LEU A 110 8.25 14.15 11.84
CA LEU A 110 8.77 13.66 10.57
C LEU A 110 8.97 14.80 9.58
N THR A 111 10.14 14.83 8.97
CA THR A 111 10.48 15.76 7.90
C THR A 111 10.15 15.13 6.54
N TYR A 112 9.56 15.91 5.64
CA TYR A 112 9.33 15.46 4.28
C TYR A 112 10.63 15.50 3.46
N ASP A 113 11.02 14.37 2.88
CA ASP A 113 12.10 14.24 1.92
C ASP A 113 11.55 13.50 0.70
N SER A 114 11.60 14.11 -0.50
CA SER A 114 10.97 13.57 -1.70
C SER A 114 11.58 12.26 -2.21
N VAL A 115 12.83 11.95 -1.86
CA VAL A 115 13.55 10.76 -2.37
C VAL A 115 13.68 9.64 -1.32
N ALA A 116 13.37 9.92 -0.06
CA ALA A 116 13.49 8.94 1.03
C ALA A 116 12.23 8.05 1.14
N THR A 117 12.21 6.94 0.41
CA THR A 117 11.18 5.89 0.60
C THR A 117 11.70 4.82 1.55
N SER A 118 10.98 4.53 2.64
CA SER A 118 11.30 3.40 3.51
C SER A 118 10.06 2.89 4.26
N PRO A 119 10.12 1.69 4.86
CA PRO A 119 9.05 1.20 5.72
C PRO A 119 8.79 2.12 6.93
N PRO A 120 7.60 2.04 7.55
CA PRO A 120 7.22 2.90 8.68
C PRO A 120 8.23 2.92 9.84
N ALA A 121 8.75 1.77 10.27
CA ALA A 121 9.71 1.69 11.37
C ALA A 121 11.02 2.44 11.08
N ILE A 122 11.57 2.26 9.86
CA ILE A 122 12.80 2.93 9.42
C ILE A 122 12.58 4.43 9.23
N THR A 123 11.40 4.82 8.73
CA THR A 123 11.02 6.23 8.58
C THR A 123 10.96 6.93 9.95
N MET A 124 10.37 6.25 10.95
CA MET A 124 10.31 6.74 12.33
C MET A 124 11.69 6.86 12.98
N GLU A 125 12.57 5.89 12.76
CA GLU A 125 13.95 5.91 13.27
C GLU A 125 14.76 7.07 12.68
N ARG A 126 14.62 7.29 11.36
CA ARG A 126 15.35 8.34 10.65
C ARG A 126 14.77 9.74 10.86
N GLY A 127 13.49 9.84 11.17
CA GLY A 127 12.78 11.12 11.31
C GLY A 127 12.44 11.81 10.00
N TYR A 128 12.57 11.15 8.84
CA TYR A 128 12.22 11.71 7.55
C TYR A 128 11.75 10.66 6.53
N GLY A 129 10.94 11.09 5.57
CA GLY A 129 10.45 10.23 4.50
C GLY A 129 9.62 10.98 3.46
N ASN A 130 9.31 10.30 2.35
CA ASN A 130 8.49 10.85 1.29
C ASN A 130 6.99 10.59 1.51
N CYS A 131 6.19 10.92 0.49
CA CYS A 131 4.74 10.75 0.54
C CYS A 131 4.30 9.31 0.84
N LEU A 132 4.99 8.31 0.29
CA LEU A 132 4.67 6.90 0.52
C LEU A 132 4.99 6.48 1.95
N ALA A 133 6.13 6.92 2.48
CA ALA A 133 6.55 6.65 3.85
C ALA A 133 5.56 7.25 4.88
N LEU A 134 5.26 8.55 4.75
CA LEU A 134 4.34 9.25 5.66
C LEU A 134 2.90 8.71 5.54
N THR A 135 2.44 8.43 4.32
CA THR A 135 1.11 7.81 4.11
C THR A 135 1.03 6.44 4.75
N SER A 136 2.12 5.67 4.70
CA SER A 136 2.14 4.33 5.30
C SER A 136 1.98 4.39 6.82
N ILE A 137 2.68 5.33 7.47
CA ILE A 137 2.55 5.62 8.90
C ILE A 137 1.14 6.10 9.24
N PHE A 138 0.61 7.03 8.45
CA PHE A 138 -0.73 7.59 8.63
C PHE A 138 -1.79 6.48 8.66
N ILE A 139 -1.84 5.64 7.62
CA ILE A 139 -2.87 4.62 7.46
C ILE A 139 -2.75 3.55 8.55
N GLY A 140 -1.55 3.07 8.84
CA GLY A 140 -1.32 2.07 9.89
C GLY A 140 -1.74 2.60 11.26
N SER A 141 -1.32 3.82 11.58
CA SER A 141 -1.65 4.46 12.87
C SER A 141 -3.15 4.77 12.99
N ALA A 142 -3.78 5.29 11.93
CA ALA A 142 -5.22 5.56 11.90
C ALA A 142 -6.04 4.27 12.08
N THR A 143 -5.65 3.20 11.39
CA THR A 143 -6.32 1.89 11.50
C THR A 143 -6.18 1.34 12.93
N GLY A 144 -4.97 1.36 13.49
CA GLY A 144 -4.73 0.87 14.85
C GLY A 144 -5.38 1.72 15.95
N ALA A 145 -5.45 3.05 15.78
CA ALA A 145 -5.93 3.96 16.82
C ALA A 145 -7.43 4.30 16.71
N ILE A 146 -7.92 4.56 15.49
CA ILE A 146 -9.31 5.01 15.27
C ILE A 146 -10.25 3.81 15.14
N LEU A 147 -9.86 2.77 14.40
CA LEU A 147 -10.73 1.63 14.10
C LEU A 147 -10.74 0.56 15.20
N SER A 148 -9.69 0.48 16.04
CA SER A 148 -9.67 -0.37 17.24
C SER A 148 -10.71 0.02 18.30
N ASN A 149 -11.27 1.24 18.24
CA ASN A 149 -12.31 1.73 19.17
C ASN A 149 -13.74 1.45 18.70
N ARG A 150 -13.95 0.68 17.62
CA ARG A 150 -15.27 0.12 17.35
C ARG A 150 -15.53 -1.01 18.35
N PRO A 151 -16.71 -1.08 19.01
CA PRO A 151 -17.05 -2.24 19.81
C PRO A 151 -16.92 -3.47 18.93
N GLN A 152 -16.06 -4.41 19.34
CA GLN A 152 -15.93 -5.71 18.68
C GLN A 152 -17.34 -6.32 18.70
N ALA A 153 -17.92 -6.54 17.52
CA ALA A 153 -19.19 -7.23 17.41
C ALA A 153 -19.07 -8.55 18.20
N PRO A 154 -20.06 -8.91 19.03
CA PRO A 154 -19.97 -10.12 19.84
C PRO A 154 -19.67 -11.30 18.92
N ARG A 155 -18.59 -12.01 19.22
CA ARG A 155 -18.19 -13.22 18.50
C ARG A 155 -19.27 -14.25 18.80
N ILE A 156 -20.26 -14.38 17.89
CA ILE A 156 -21.28 -15.43 17.98
C ILE A 156 -20.55 -16.74 17.72
N THR A 157 -20.11 -17.39 18.79
CA THR A 157 -19.73 -18.80 18.78
C THR A 157 -20.99 -19.61 18.48
N ARG A 158 -20.96 -20.35 17.36
CA ARG A 158 -21.93 -21.41 17.08
C ARG A 158 -21.68 -22.61 17.98
#